data_AF-A0A1E2V7S0-F1
#
_entry.id   AF-A0A1E2V7S0-F1
#
_cell.length_a   1.000
_cell.length_b   1.000
_cell.length_c   1.000
_cell.angle_alpha   90.00
_cell.angle_beta   90.00
_cell.angle_gamma   90.00
#
_symmetry.space_group_name_H-M   'P 1'
#
loop_
_entity.id
_entity.type
_entity.pdbx_description
1 polymer ?
#
loop_
_entity_poly.entity_id
_entity_poly.type
_entity_poly.pdbx_seq_one_letter_code
_entity_poly.pdbx_strand_id
1 'polypeptide(L)'
;MPWNDKCQWGQPTPFNNHMAAIAVNNANFLQSVFVNTSENGNTRQAYTYHEVGGYRICVVGHIHINDEQVVAGASFIPGWDNWSMQTPQAAVDTIADLPDQGSFPGNDRYPHPT
;
A
#
# COMPACT_ATOMS: atom_id res chain seq x y z
N MET A 1 -16.34 1.17 5.16
CA MET A 1 -15.70 0.10 5.95
C MET A 1 -15.16 0.72 7.23
N PRO A 2 -14.91 -0.01 8.32
CA PRO A 2 -14.28 0.57 9.49
C PRO A 2 -12.76 0.31 9.46
N TRP A 3 -12.02 1.25 10.05
CA TRP A 3 -10.67 1.00 10.51
C TRP A 3 -10.68 -0.06 11.63
N ASN A 4 -9.64 -0.90 11.71
CA ASN A 4 -9.54 -1.96 12.71
C ASN A 4 -8.79 -1.53 13.99
N ASP A 5 -8.80 -2.42 14.98
CA ASP A 5 -8.22 -2.24 16.31
C ASP A 5 -6.68 -2.07 16.33
N LYS A 6 -6.01 -2.31 15.21
CA LYS A 6 -4.56 -2.12 15.08
C LYS A 6 -4.16 -0.66 14.81
N CYS A 7 -5.14 0.21 14.54
CA CYS A 7 -4.95 1.66 14.35
C CYS A 7 -4.74 2.38 15.70
N GLN A 8 -3.67 2.01 16.42
CA GLN A 8 -3.42 2.43 17.79
C GLN A 8 -3.23 3.94 17.98
N TRP A 9 -2.84 4.66 16.93
CA TRP A 9 -2.63 6.12 16.97
C TRP A 9 -3.84 6.92 16.49
N GLY A 10 -4.99 6.26 16.33
CA GLY A 10 -6.18 6.86 15.75
C GLY A 10 -6.23 6.68 14.24
N GLN A 11 -7.08 7.48 13.59
CA GLN A 11 -7.40 7.30 12.19
C GLN A 11 -7.93 8.61 11.58
N PRO A 12 -7.72 8.83 10.27
CA PRO A 12 -8.36 9.94 9.57
C PRO A 12 -9.89 9.79 9.66
N THR A 13 -10.57 10.88 10.00
CA THR A 13 -12.03 10.94 10.08
C THR A 13 -12.50 12.28 9.48
N PRO A 14 -13.40 12.28 8.48
CA PRO A 14 -14.01 11.11 7.85
C PRO A 14 -13.02 10.32 6.98
N PHE A 15 -13.28 9.02 6.80
CA PHE A 15 -12.58 8.18 5.82
C PHE A 15 -13.55 7.16 5.23
N ASN A 16 -13.50 6.96 3.92
CA ASN A 16 -14.40 6.06 3.20
C ASN A 16 -13.70 5.42 2.00
N ASN A 17 -14.39 4.52 1.29
CA ASN A 17 -13.81 3.79 0.16
C ASN A 17 -13.38 4.72 -1.00
N HIS A 18 -14.02 5.87 -1.16
CA HIS A 18 -13.62 6.85 -2.17
C HIS A 18 -12.28 7.51 -1.79
N MET A 19 -12.10 7.89 -0.53
CA MET A 19 -10.82 8.41 -0.03
C MET A 19 -9.71 7.34 -0.06
N ALA A 20 -10.03 6.09 0.24
CA ALA A 20 -9.10 4.97 0.10
C ALA A 20 -8.63 4.80 -1.35
N ALA A 21 -9.56 4.88 -2.31
CA ALA A 21 -9.22 4.81 -3.74
C ALA A 21 -8.36 6.01 -4.17
N ILE A 22 -8.64 7.22 -3.71
CA ILE A 22 -7.81 8.40 -3.98
C ILE A 22 -6.40 8.20 -3.43
N ALA A 23 -6.27 7.72 -2.18
CA ALA A 23 -4.97 7.46 -1.57
C ALA A 23 -4.14 6.44 -2.37
N VAL A 24 -4.76 5.34 -2.83
CA VAL A 24 -4.09 4.33 -3.67
C VAL A 24 -3.66 4.92 -5.02
N ASN A 25 -4.53 5.69 -5.69
CA ASN A 25 -4.20 6.28 -6.99
C ASN A 25 -3.12 7.37 -6.90
N ASN A 26 -3.02 8.06 -5.76
CA ASN A 26 -2.04 9.13 -5.53
C ASN A 26 -0.80 8.67 -4.75
N ALA A 27 -0.68 7.38 -4.43
CA ALA A 27 0.45 6.84 -3.69
C ALA A 27 1.74 6.92 -4.54
N ASN A 28 2.81 7.46 -3.95
CA ASN A 28 4.11 7.55 -4.62
C ASN A 28 4.99 6.33 -4.29
N PHE A 29 4.91 5.29 -5.12
CA PHE A 29 5.71 4.08 -4.92
C PHE A 29 7.21 4.26 -5.18
N LEU A 30 7.66 5.33 -5.86
CA LEU A 30 9.09 5.64 -5.95
C LEU A 30 9.70 6.01 -4.58
N GLN A 31 8.87 6.35 -3.59
CA GLN A 31 9.27 6.62 -2.22
C GLN A 31 8.97 5.43 -1.29
N SER A 32 8.90 4.21 -1.85
CA SER A 32 8.58 3.03 -1.07
C SER A 32 9.59 2.78 0.05
N VAL A 33 9.08 2.69 1.27
CA VAL A 33 9.87 2.45 2.49
C VAL A 33 10.20 0.97 2.68
N PHE A 34 9.46 0.09 2.02
CA PHE A 34 9.70 -1.34 2.01
C PHE A 34 9.21 -1.94 0.70
N VAL A 35 10.05 -2.76 0.07
CA VAL A 35 9.72 -3.54 -1.13
C VAL A 35 10.19 -4.95 -0.89
N ASN A 36 9.32 -5.92 -1.12
CA ASN A 36 9.64 -7.33 -0.97
C ASN A 36 9.02 -8.16 -2.09
N THR A 37 9.87 -8.95 -2.73
CA THR A 37 9.47 -10.01 -3.63
C THR A 37 9.33 -11.30 -2.82
N SER A 38 8.28 -12.08 -3.08
CA SER A 38 8.08 -13.37 -2.41
C SER A 38 9.21 -14.34 -2.75
N GLU A 39 9.44 -15.34 -1.87
CA GLU A 39 10.54 -16.31 -2.03
C GLU A 39 10.51 -17.05 -3.38
N ASN A 40 9.32 -17.31 -3.91
CA ASN A 40 9.12 -17.95 -5.20
C ASN A 40 9.22 -16.99 -6.39
N GLY A 41 9.44 -15.69 -6.15
CA GLY A 41 9.53 -14.67 -7.20
C GLY A 41 8.19 -14.22 -7.79
N ASN A 42 7.07 -14.84 -7.41
CA ASN A 42 5.80 -14.72 -8.13
C ASN A 42 4.97 -13.48 -7.77
N THR A 43 5.33 -12.78 -6.69
CA THR A 43 4.62 -11.60 -6.24
C THR A 43 5.60 -10.59 -5.67
N ARG A 44 5.28 -9.31 -5.83
CA ARG A 44 6.00 -8.23 -5.18
C ARG A 44 5.02 -7.27 -4.51
N GLN A 45 5.38 -6.83 -3.33
CA GLN A 45 4.66 -5.81 -2.58
C GLN A 45 5.56 -4.62 -2.31
N ALA A 46 5.02 -3.42 -2.49
CA ALA A 46 5.68 -2.17 -2.17
C ALA A 46 4.82 -1.36 -1.21
N TYR A 47 5.45 -0.79 -0.20
CA TYR A 47 4.81 -0.04 0.87
C TYR A 47 5.26 1.39 0.75
N THR A 48 4.33 2.34 0.66
CA THR A 48 4.62 3.77 0.65
C THR A 48 3.66 4.51 1.56
N TYR A 49 3.98 5.75 1.91
CA TYR A 49 3.14 6.57 2.76
C TYR A 49 2.40 7.63 1.95
N HIS A 50 1.16 7.90 2.36
CA HIS A 50 0.32 8.97 1.82
C HIS A 50 -0.33 9.73 2.98
N GLU A 51 -0.43 11.04 2.86
CA GLU A 51 -1.05 11.88 3.89
C GLU A 51 -2.51 12.14 3.58
N VAL A 52 -3.37 11.96 4.59
CA VAL A 52 -4.81 12.21 4.48
C VAL A 52 -5.37 12.65 5.83
N GLY A 53 -6.02 13.81 5.86
CA GLY A 53 -6.70 14.30 7.06
C GLY A 53 -5.82 14.44 8.30
N GLY A 54 -4.54 14.81 8.15
CA GLY A 54 -3.58 14.94 9.24
C GLY A 54 -2.98 13.62 9.74
N TYR A 55 -3.17 12.53 8.99
CA TYR A 55 -2.57 11.24 9.25
C TYR A 55 -1.73 10.80 8.06
N ARG A 56 -0.57 10.22 8.34
CA ARG A 56 0.19 9.40 7.43
C ARG A 56 -0.41 8.00 7.45
N ILE A 57 -0.87 7.51 6.30
CA ILE A 57 -1.34 6.14 6.11
C ILE A 57 -0.38 5.38 5.21
N CYS A 58 -0.23 4.08 5.43
CA CYS A 58 0.49 3.22 4.51
C CYS A 58 -0.43 2.79 3.37
N VAL A 59 0.08 2.85 2.14
CA VAL A 59 -0.52 2.25 0.96
C VAL A 59 0.37 1.09 0.54
N VAL A 60 -0.24 -0.08 0.35
CA VAL A 60 0.45 -1.26 -0.16
C VAL A 60 0.01 -1.49 -1.58
N GLY A 61 0.97 -1.50 -2.51
CA GLY A 61 0.78 -1.94 -3.88
C GLY A 61 1.25 -3.38 -4.00
N HIS A 62 0.46 -4.23 -4.67
CA HIS A 62 0.76 -5.64 -4.89
C HIS A 62 0.70 -5.92 -6.40
N ILE A 63 1.72 -6.61 -6.91
CA ILE A 63 1.80 -7.12 -8.28
C ILE A 63 2.10 -8.62 -8.29
N HIS A 64 1.67 -9.28 -9.35
CA HIS A 64 2.05 -10.65 -9.68
C HIS A 64 3.10 -10.62 -10.79
N ILE A 65 4.09 -11.51 -10.69
CA ILE A 65 5.17 -11.69 -11.65
C ILE A 65 5.06 -13.15 -12.12
N ASN A 66 4.54 -13.38 -13.32
CA ASN A 66 4.33 -14.72 -13.88
C ASN A 66 5.14 -14.81 -15.17
N ASP A 67 6.11 -15.73 -15.28
CA ASP A 67 6.79 -16.12 -16.53
C ASP A 67 6.91 -14.98 -17.56
N GLU A 68 7.60 -13.90 -17.18
CA GLU A 68 7.90 -12.67 -17.98
C GLU A 68 6.82 -11.58 -18.04
N GLN A 69 5.66 -11.77 -17.42
CA GLN A 69 4.61 -10.76 -17.33
C GLN A 69 4.43 -10.25 -15.90
N VAL A 70 4.35 -8.92 -15.78
CA VAL A 70 3.92 -8.25 -14.55
C VAL A 70 2.46 -7.83 -14.71
N VAL A 71 1.62 -8.31 -13.81
CA VAL A 71 0.19 -7.97 -13.78
C VAL A 71 -0.24 -7.41 -12.44
N ALA A 72 -1.30 -6.61 -12.46
CA ALA A 72 -1.83 -5.99 -11.25
C ALA A 72 -2.35 -7.04 -10.26
N GLY A 73 -1.90 -6.94 -9.01
CA GLY A 73 -2.55 -7.55 -7.87
C GLY A 73 -3.55 -6.60 -7.22
N ALA A 74 -3.70 -6.70 -5.90
CA ALA A 74 -4.59 -5.86 -5.11
C ALA A 74 -3.81 -4.86 -4.25
N SER A 75 -4.09 -3.57 -4.44
CA SER A 75 -3.67 -2.52 -3.53
C SER A 75 -4.63 -2.36 -2.36
N PHE A 76 -4.10 -2.07 -1.18
CA PHE A 76 -4.88 -1.92 0.05
C PHE A 76 -4.19 -0.99 1.05
N ILE A 77 -4.92 -0.63 2.10
CA ILE A 77 -4.45 0.24 3.19
C ILE A 77 -4.50 -0.58 4.48
N PRO A 78 -3.36 -0.87 5.12
CA PRO A 78 -3.34 -1.59 6.40
C PRO A 78 -4.19 -0.86 7.44
N GLY A 79 -5.12 -1.61 8.05
CA GLY A 79 -6.08 -1.06 9.02
C GLY A 79 -7.45 -0.78 8.42
N TRP A 80 -7.57 -0.59 7.10
CA TRP A 80 -8.86 -0.38 6.43
C TRP A 80 -9.45 -1.73 5.96
N ASP A 81 -10.22 -2.36 6.84
CA ASP A 81 -10.60 -3.77 6.67
C ASP A 81 -11.54 -4.03 5.49
N ASN A 82 -11.42 -5.25 4.93
CA ASN A 82 -12.27 -5.79 3.86
C ASN A 82 -12.33 -4.90 2.61
N TRP A 83 -11.32 -4.08 2.38
CA TRP A 83 -11.22 -3.22 1.21
C TRP A 83 -9.88 -3.43 0.51
N SER A 84 -9.96 -3.54 -0.79
CA SER A 84 -8.82 -3.46 -1.71
C SER A 84 -9.34 -2.98 -3.05
N MET A 85 -8.44 -2.56 -3.92
CA MET A 85 -8.73 -2.33 -5.33
C MET A 85 -7.59 -2.88 -6.17
N GLN A 86 -7.83 -3.12 -7.45
CA GLN A 86 -6.76 -3.48 -8.37
C GLN A 86 -5.66 -2.41 -8.34
N THR A 87 -4.40 -2.84 -8.25
CA THR A 87 -3.25 -1.92 -8.29
C THR A 87 -3.28 -1.12 -9.60
N PRO A 88 -3.28 0.23 -9.57
CA PRO A 88 -3.30 1.05 -10.78
C PRO A 88 -2.11 0.75 -11.69
N GLN A 89 -2.30 0.77 -13.01
CA GLN A 89 -1.24 0.39 -13.96
C GLN A 89 0.06 1.19 -13.77
N ALA A 90 -0.02 2.50 -13.55
CA ALA A 90 1.17 3.32 -13.28
C ALA A 90 1.94 2.87 -12.02
N ALA A 91 1.24 2.38 -11.00
CA ALA A 91 1.85 1.79 -9.81
C ALA A 91 2.43 0.41 -10.11
N VAL A 92 1.79 -0.40 -10.96
CA VAL A 92 2.33 -1.69 -11.42
C VAL A 92 3.70 -1.49 -12.07
N ASP A 93 3.77 -0.58 -13.04
CA ASP A 93 5.01 -0.27 -13.78
C ASP A 93 6.11 0.22 -12.82
N THR A 94 5.75 1.12 -11.90
CA THR A 94 6.70 1.62 -10.88
C THR A 94 7.22 0.50 -9.98
N ILE A 95 6.34 -0.35 -9.44
CA ILE A 95 6.71 -1.40 -8.47
C ILE A 95 7.54 -2.50 -9.14
N ALA A 96 7.27 -2.80 -10.41
CA ALA A 96 8.04 -3.78 -11.19
C ALA A 96 9.54 -3.42 -11.26
N ASP A 97 9.85 -2.13 -11.32
CA ASP A 97 11.22 -1.63 -11.48
C ASP A 97 11.97 -1.43 -10.15
N LEU A 98 11.27 -1.48 -9.01
CA LEU A 98 11.89 -1.29 -7.70
C LEU A 98 12.65 -2.54 -7.24
N PRO A 99 13.90 -2.41 -6.75
CA PRO A 99 14.58 -3.50 -6.08
C PRO A 99 13.94 -3.78 -4.71
N ASP A 100 14.12 -5.00 -4.20
CA ASP A 100 13.81 -5.32 -2.81
C ASP A 100 14.64 -4.42 -1.88
N GLN A 101 13.98 -3.78 -0.91
CA GLN A 101 14.62 -2.79 -0.06
C GLN A 101 13.86 -2.52 1.24
N GLY A 102 14.54 -1.86 2.17
CA GLY A 102 13.96 -1.38 3.42
C GLY A 102 13.76 -2.49 4.46
N SER A 103 13.07 -2.13 5.54
CA SER A 103 12.66 -3.07 6.58
C SER A 103 11.16 -3.02 6.73
N PHE A 104 10.56 -4.17 7.03
CA PHE A 104 9.12 -4.25 7.21
C PHE A 104 8.66 -3.23 8.27
N PRO A 105 7.70 -2.33 7.97
CA PRO A 105 7.37 -1.19 8.83
C PRO A 105 6.70 -1.57 10.16
N GLY A 106 6.39 -2.85 10.40
CA GLY A 106 5.78 -3.26 11.66
C GLY A 106 4.47 -2.52 11.92
N ASN A 107 4.30 -1.94 13.12
CA ASN A 107 3.10 -1.19 13.44
C ASN A 107 3.00 0.14 12.69
N ASP A 108 4.10 0.72 12.21
CA ASP A 108 4.09 2.02 11.51
C ASP A 108 3.40 1.96 10.14
N ARG A 109 2.88 0.80 9.74
CA ARG A 109 1.98 0.64 8.58
C ARG A 109 0.55 1.10 8.86
N TYR A 110 0.15 1.20 10.13
CA TYR A 110 -1.18 1.73 10.50
C TYR A 110 -1.15 3.27 10.52
N PRO A 111 -2.32 3.93 10.48
CA PRO A 111 -2.38 5.39 10.47
C PRO A 111 -1.62 6.00 11.65
N HIS A 112 -0.82 7.03 11.37
CA HIS A 112 -0.03 7.75 12.35
C HIS A 112 -0.21 9.26 12.15
N PRO A 113 -0.45 10.08 13.21
CA PRO A 113 -0.50 11.53 13.08
C PRO A 113 0.79 12.09 12.44
N THR A 114 0.64 13.04 11.53
CA THR A 114 1.73 13.79 10.89
C THR A 114 2.20 14.96 11.74
#